data_AF-A0A1I7M4G1-F1
#
_entry.id   AF-A0A1I7M4G1-F1
#
_cell.length_a   1.000
_cell.length_b   1.000
_cell.length_c   1.000
_cell.angle_alpha   90.00
_cell.angle_beta   90.00
_cell.angle_gamma   90.00
#
_symmetry.space_group_name_H-M   'P 1'
#
loop_
_entity.id
_entity.type
_entity.pdbx_description
1 polymer ?
#
loop_
_entity_poly.entity_id
_entity_poly.type
_entity_poly.pdbx_seq_one_letter_code
_entity_poly.pdbx_strand_id
1 'polypeptide(L)'
;MEIKLENMRDDLWPCPDGWTVVGRVGRQSLAYDPERRPYLLSDGEEPVPLDPAEVNGSLYAAIETAALRLWPSGWAAPLSDVFKVDRRAVTPSRISKKGLHPRVLRALGRLAEDFDGEAASRGYLLLALARYVDRYHWPRDSLGASREDVERDVDRCMDLLINARSRGPSFPSRRTEADED
;
A
#
# COMPACT_ATOMS: atom_id res chain seq x y z
N MET A 1 3.02 -2.75 -23.51
CA MET A 1 4.15 -2.79 -22.55
C MET A 1 3.71 -3.54 -21.30
N GLU A 2 4.55 -4.37 -20.69
CA GLU A 2 4.24 -5.00 -19.39
C GLU A 2 4.94 -4.24 -18.26
N ILE A 3 4.17 -3.65 -17.35
CA ILE A 3 4.68 -2.92 -16.20
C ILE A 3 4.48 -3.78 -14.95
N LYS A 4 5.51 -3.89 -14.13
CA LYS A 4 5.42 -4.48 -12.79
C LYS A 4 5.75 -3.43 -11.74
N LEU A 5 4.79 -3.11 -10.87
CA LEU A 5 5.06 -2.32 -9.67
C LEU A 5 5.74 -3.21 -8.64
N GLU A 6 6.92 -2.80 -8.20
CA GLU A 6 7.68 -3.51 -7.16
C GLU A 6 8.67 -2.57 -6.49
N ASN A 7 9.23 -3.00 -5.38
CA ASN A 7 10.23 -2.26 -4.64
C ASN A 7 11.58 -2.29 -5.38
N MET A 8 11.84 -1.24 -6.16
CA MET A 8 13.14 -1.04 -6.79
C MET A 8 14.04 -0.37 -5.77
N ARG A 9 14.90 -1.15 -5.10
CA ARG A 9 15.83 -0.59 -4.10
C ARG A 9 16.83 0.33 -4.79
N ASP A 10 17.02 1.52 -4.23
CA ASP A 10 17.83 2.59 -4.82
C ASP A 10 19.31 2.19 -4.97
N ASP A 11 19.81 1.24 -4.17
CA ASP A 11 21.17 0.69 -4.24
C ASP A 11 21.40 -0.26 -5.43
N LEU A 12 20.35 -0.93 -5.89
CA LEU A 12 20.40 -1.86 -7.03
C LEU A 12 19.92 -1.21 -8.33
N TRP A 13 19.16 -0.13 -8.22
CA TRP A 13 18.53 0.56 -9.34
C TRP A 13 18.73 2.07 -9.19
N PRO A 14 19.94 2.57 -9.50
CA PRO A 14 20.25 3.98 -9.36
C PRO A 14 19.31 4.82 -10.22
N CYS A 15 18.90 5.96 -9.68
CA CYS A 15 17.93 6.85 -10.29
C CYS A 15 18.40 8.30 -10.17
N PRO A 16 18.21 9.14 -11.20
CA PRO A 16 18.57 10.55 -11.11
C PRO A 16 17.91 11.27 -9.93
N ASP A 17 18.58 12.30 -9.42
CA ASP A 17 18.08 13.07 -8.27
C ASP A 17 16.69 13.66 -8.54
N GLY A 18 15.80 13.50 -7.56
CA GLY A 18 14.42 13.98 -7.63
C GLY A 18 13.47 13.10 -8.44
N TRP A 19 13.96 12.08 -9.13
CA TRP A 19 13.12 11.16 -9.88
C TRP A 19 12.50 10.10 -8.98
N THR A 20 11.38 9.52 -9.43
CA THR A 20 10.63 8.51 -8.70
C THR A 20 10.56 7.22 -9.51
N VAL A 21 11.36 6.22 -9.12
CA VAL A 21 11.22 4.83 -9.61
C VAL A 21 9.97 4.20 -8.99
N VAL A 22 9.15 3.58 -9.83
CA VAL A 22 7.86 2.99 -9.41
C VAL A 22 7.78 1.48 -9.64
N GLY A 23 8.72 0.91 -10.38
CA GLY A 23 8.72 -0.49 -10.77
C GLY A 23 9.61 -0.71 -11.99
N ARG A 24 9.29 -1.73 -12.79
CA ARG A 24 10.08 -2.09 -13.96
C ARG A 24 9.25 -2.43 -15.19
N VAL A 25 9.91 -2.35 -16.34
CA VAL A 25 9.47 -2.86 -17.64
C VAL A 25 10.58 -3.76 -18.16
N GLY A 26 10.32 -5.07 -18.24
CA GLY A 26 11.36 -6.04 -18.57
C GLY A 26 12.51 -6.00 -17.56
N ARG A 27 13.70 -5.59 -18.02
CA ARG A 27 14.93 -5.40 -17.21
C ARG A 27 15.26 -3.94 -16.92
N GLN A 28 14.41 -3.00 -17.30
CA GLN A 28 14.63 -1.57 -17.13
C GLN A 28 13.74 -1.02 -16.02
N SER A 29 14.22 -0.02 -15.30
CA SER A 29 13.41 0.66 -14.28
C SER A 29 12.46 1.66 -14.93
N LEU A 30 11.20 1.63 -14.53
CA LEU A 30 10.23 2.67 -14.88
C LEU A 30 10.32 3.77 -13.83
N ALA A 31 10.72 4.96 -14.26
CA ALA A 31 10.86 6.14 -13.41
C ALA A 31 10.07 7.32 -13.95
N TYR A 32 9.79 8.27 -13.07
CA TYR A 32 9.15 9.54 -13.39
C TYR A 32 10.05 10.69 -12.94
N ASP A 33 10.21 11.68 -13.81
CA ASP A 33 10.90 12.92 -13.45
C ASP A 33 10.05 13.81 -12.50
N PRO A 34 10.56 14.96 -12.02
CA PRO A 34 9.79 15.89 -11.21
C PRO A 34 8.53 16.45 -11.89
N GLU A 35 8.51 16.50 -13.22
CA GLU A 35 7.35 16.92 -14.03
C GLU A 35 6.35 15.78 -14.29
N ARG A 36 6.61 14.58 -13.74
CA ARG A 36 5.81 13.35 -13.89
C ARG A 36 5.77 12.82 -15.32
N ARG A 37 6.83 13.02 -16.09
CA ARG A 37 7.03 12.37 -17.39
C ARG A 37 7.69 11.00 -17.17
N PRO A 38 7.20 9.94 -17.82
CA PRO A 38 7.74 8.59 -17.65
C PRO A 38 8.99 8.36 -18.49
N TYR A 39 9.94 7.62 -17.93
CA TYR A 39 11.20 7.23 -18.57
C TYR A 39 11.55 5.77 -18.23
N LEU A 40 12.28 5.12 -19.13
CA LEU A 40 13.01 3.89 -18.84
C LEU A 40 14.46 4.21 -18.50
N LEU A 41 14.94 3.60 -17.42
CA LEU A 41 16.32 3.66 -16.99
C LEU A 41 16.97 2.28 -17.18
N SER A 42 18.13 2.25 -17.84
CA SER A 42 19.04 1.11 -17.91
C SER A 42 20.37 1.46 -17.23
N ASP A 43 21.14 0.46 -16.83
CA ASP A 43 22.48 0.68 -16.32
C ASP A 43 23.42 1.23 -17.41
N GLY A 44 24.05 2.36 -17.12
CA GLY A 44 25.02 3.01 -18.01
C GLY A 44 24.45 3.64 -19.30
N GLU A 45 23.13 3.68 -19.48
CA GLU A 45 22.49 4.27 -20.67
C GLU A 45 21.71 5.55 -20.33
N GLU A 46 21.52 6.40 -21.34
CA GLU A 46 20.70 7.60 -21.23
C GLU A 46 19.21 7.25 -20.97
N PRO A 47 18.50 7.98 -20.11
CA PRO A 47 17.07 7.78 -19.88
C PRO A 47 16.25 7.87 -21.17
N VAL A 48 15.44 6.84 -21.45
CA VAL A 48 14.60 6.80 -22.65
C VAL A 48 13.20 7.32 -22.30
N PRO A 49 12.76 8.46 -22.88
CA PRO A 49 11.42 8.98 -22.64
C PRO A 49 10.36 8.03 -23.18
N LEU A 50 9.25 7.90 -22.46
CA LEU A 50 8.09 7.11 -22.88
C LEU A 50 6.89 7.99 -23.19
N ASP A 51 5.97 7.48 -24.03
CA ASP A 51 4.65 8.09 -24.22
C ASP A 51 3.79 7.89 -22.96
N PRO A 52 3.35 8.98 -22.28
CA PRO A 52 2.46 8.87 -21.12
C PRO A 52 1.16 8.11 -21.41
N ALA A 53 0.62 8.18 -22.62
CA ALA A 53 -0.62 7.49 -22.96
C ALA A 53 -0.41 5.96 -22.98
N GLU A 54 0.70 5.49 -23.56
CA GLU A 54 1.06 4.06 -23.57
C GLU A 54 1.32 3.54 -22.16
N VAL A 55 2.09 4.30 -21.37
CA VAL A 55 2.42 3.94 -19.98
C VAL A 55 1.15 3.84 -19.14
N ASN A 56 0.30 4.88 -19.16
CA ASN A 56 -0.94 4.90 -18.39
C ASN A 56 -1.89 3.76 -18.80
N GLY A 57 -1.98 3.45 -20.10
CA GLY A 57 -2.77 2.34 -20.63
C GLY A 57 -2.34 0.99 -20.03
N SER A 58 -1.03 0.79 -19.85
CA SER A 58 -0.45 -0.44 -19.29
C SER A 58 -0.40 -0.44 -17.75
N LEU A 59 -0.43 0.74 -17.12
CA LEU A 59 -0.27 0.93 -15.67
C LEU A 59 -1.43 0.34 -14.87
N TYR A 60 -2.65 0.35 -15.42
CA TYR A 60 -3.84 -0.12 -14.71
C TYR A 60 -3.69 -1.56 -14.21
N ALA A 61 -3.27 -2.48 -15.08
CA ALA A 61 -3.11 -3.89 -14.72
C ALA A 61 -2.05 -4.09 -13.63
N ALA A 62 -0.98 -3.29 -13.67
CA ALA A 62 0.08 -3.31 -12.67
C ALA A 62 -0.41 -2.80 -11.30
N ILE A 63 -1.19 -1.71 -11.30
CA ILE A 63 -1.84 -1.16 -10.10
C ILE A 63 -2.81 -2.16 -9.51
N GLU A 64 -3.70 -2.70 -10.34
CA GLU A 64 -4.72 -3.67 -9.90
C GLU A 64 -4.07 -4.91 -9.30
N THR A 65 -3.05 -5.46 -9.96
CA THR A 65 -2.31 -6.62 -9.45
C THR A 65 -1.67 -6.33 -8.09
N ALA A 66 -0.96 -5.20 -7.95
CA ALA A 66 -0.33 -4.83 -6.69
C ALA A 66 -1.37 -4.54 -5.59
N ALA A 67 -2.46 -3.86 -5.92
CA ALA A 67 -3.50 -3.47 -4.97
C ALA A 67 -4.35 -4.67 -4.51
N LEU A 68 -4.61 -5.64 -5.37
CA LEU A 68 -5.31 -6.87 -5.01
C LEU A 68 -4.50 -7.78 -4.07
N ARG A 69 -3.16 -7.71 -4.10
CA ARG A 69 -2.34 -8.39 -3.09
C ARG A 69 -2.55 -7.82 -1.69
N LEU A 70 -2.72 -6.49 -1.60
CA LEU A 70 -2.99 -5.80 -0.34
C LEU A 70 -4.45 -5.95 0.11
N TRP A 71 -5.40 -5.89 -0.83
CA TRP A 71 -6.84 -5.90 -0.55
C TRP A 71 -7.59 -6.85 -1.49
N PRO A 72 -7.52 -8.18 -1.24
CA PRO A 72 -8.09 -9.19 -2.13
C PRO A 72 -9.61 -9.08 -2.34
N SER A 73 -10.33 -8.57 -1.33
CA SER A 73 -11.79 -8.42 -1.39
C SER A 73 -12.27 -7.17 -2.15
N GLY A 74 -11.35 -6.33 -2.61
CA GLY A 74 -11.65 -5.10 -3.33
C GLY A 74 -10.72 -3.96 -2.94
N TRP A 75 -10.05 -3.35 -3.92
CA TRP A 75 -8.91 -2.47 -3.68
C TRP A 75 -9.20 -0.97 -3.85
N ALA A 76 -10.20 -0.59 -4.64
CA ALA A 76 -10.40 0.81 -5.02
C ALA A 76 -10.73 1.72 -3.83
N ALA A 77 -11.63 1.28 -2.93
CA ALA A 77 -11.98 2.05 -1.74
C ALA A 77 -10.82 2.13 -0.74
N PRO A 78 -10.15 1.02 -0.35
CA PRO A 78 -8.95 1.10 0.48
C PRO A 78 -7.82 1.96 -0.09
N LEU A 79 -7.55 1.86 -1.39
CA LEU A 79 -6.52 2.67 -2.06
C LEU A 79 -6.85 4.17 -1.97
N SER A 80 -8.11 4.53 -2.22
CA SER A 80 -8.59 5.90 -2.07
C SER A 80 -8.44 6.42 -0.64
N ASP A 81 -8.87 5.63 0.35
CA ASP A 81 -8.81 5.99 1.76
C ASP A 81 -7.34 6.16 2.23
N VAL A 82 -6.46 5.21 1.90
CA VAL A 82 -5.04 5.19 2.32
C VAL A 82 -4.23 6.32 1.70
N PHE A 83 -4.38 6.57 0.40
CA PHE A 83 -3.55 7.53 -0.32
C PHE A 83 -4.22 8.88 -0.56
N LYS A 84 -5.41 9.11 0.01
CA LYS A 84 -6.21 10.34 -0.19
C LYS A 84 -6.45 10.68 -1.66
N VAL A 85 -6.61 9.66 -2.48
CA VAL A 85 -6.96 9.82 -3.89
C VAL A 85 -8.47 9.89 -4.01
N ASP A 86 -9.02 10.82 -4.78
CA ASP A 86 -10.47 10.88 -5.05
C ASP A 86 -10.96 9.52 -5.61
N ARG A 87 -11.99 8.94 -5.00
CA ARG A 87 -12.60 7.67 -5.44
C ARG A 87 -12.96 7.67 -6.93
N ARG A 88 -13.37 8.81 -7.48
CA ARG A 88 -13.67 8.96 -8.91
C ARG A 88 -12.43 8.81 -9.79
N ALA A 89 -11.26 9.14 -9.27
CA ALA A 89 -9.98 9.00 -9.95
C ALA A 89 -9.44 7.55 -9.93
N VAL A 90 -9.90 6.71 -8.99
CA VAL A 90 -9.50 5.29 -8.87
C VAL A 90 -10.39 4.36 -9.72
N THR A 91 -10.81 4.83 -10.89
CA THR A 91 -11.55 4.00 -11.85
C THR A 91 -10.64 3.56 -13.00
N PRO A 92 -10.87 2.40 -13.63
CA PRO A 92 -10.02 1.92 -14.73
C PRO A 92 -9.83 2.97 -15.82
N SER A 93 -10.93 3.58 -16.26
CA SER A 93 -10.90 4.63 -17.29
C SER A 93 -10.08 5.86 -16.88
N ARG A 94 -10.13 6.28 -15.61
CA ARG A 94 -9.38 7.45 -15.14
C ARG A 94 -7.90 7.15 -14.95
N ILE A 95 -7.58 5.99 -14.40
CA ILE A 95 -6.20 5.53 -14.25
C ILE A 95 -5.55 5.37 -15.62
N SER A 96 -6.20 4.71 -16.58
CA SER A 96 -5.64 4.54 -17.92
C SER A 96 -5.47 5.85 -18.70
N LYS A 97 -6.18 6.92 -18.33
CA LYS A 97 -6.06 8.24 -18.98
C LYS A 97 -5.09 9.17 -18.28
N LYS A 98 -5.02 9.13 -16.95
CA LYS A 98 -4.30 10.14 -16.15
C LYS A 98 -3.16 9.56 -15.31
N GLY A 99 -3.10 8.25 -15.15
CA GLY A 99 -2.21 7.58 -14.19
C GLY A 99 -2.56 7.90 -12.73
N LEU A 100 -1.71 7.41 -11.82
CA LEU A 100 -1.67 7.85 -10.43
C LEU A 100 -0.37 8.61 -10.17
N HIS A 101 -0.32 9.34 -9.06
CA HIS A 101 0.89 10.06 -8.67
C HIS A 101 2.07 9.07 -8.47
N PRO A 102 3.29 9.36 -8.96
CA PRO A 102 4.44 8.44 -8.84
C PRO A 102 4.74 7.98 -7.41
N ARG A 103 4.57 8.87 -6.42
CA ARG A 103 4.69 8.50 -5.00
C ARG A 103 3.70 7.43 -4.55
N VAL A 104 2.46 7.44 -5.07
CA VAL A 104 1.45 6.41 -4.78
C VAL A 104 1.85 5.10 -5.43
N LEU A 105 2.32 5.14 -6.68
CA LEU A 105 2.80 3.95 -7.41
C LEU A 105 3.99 3.29 -6.70
N ARG A 106 4.99 4.09 -6.32
CA ARG A 106 6.16 3.63 -5.56
C ARG A 106 5.75 3.03 -4.22
N ALA A 107 4.87 3.70 -3.47
CA ALA A 107 4.39 3.17 -2.19
C ALA A 107 3.63 1.85 -2.39
N LEU A 108 2.76 1.77 -3.40
CA LEU A 108 2.00 0.57 -3.72
C LEU A 108 2.92 -0.60 -4.08
N GLY A 109 3.92 -0.39 -4.94
CA GLY A 109 4.92 -1.40 -5.30
C GLY A 109 5.72 -1.92 -4.10
N ARG A 110 6.09 -1.02 -3.17
CA ARG A 110 6.77 -1.39 -1.92
C ARG A 110 5.89 -2.19 -0.97
N LEU A 111 4.65 -1.77 -0.79
CA LEU A 111 3.73 -2.39 0.15
C LEU A 111 3.28 -3.78 -0.33
N ALA A 112 3.02 -3.92 -1.63
CA ALA A 112 2.55 -5.15 -2.28
C ALA A 112 3.66 -6.20 -2.50
N GLU A 113 4.88 -5.92 -2.06
CA GLU A 113 5.97 -6.86 -2.03
C GLU A 113 5.69 -7.94 -0.97
N ASP A 114 5.64 -9.19 -1.41
CA ASP A 114 5.07 -10.30 -0.67
C ASP A 114 6.05 -11.46 -0.56
N PHE A 115 7.10 -11.28 0.24
CA PHE A 115 8.11 -12.32 0.46
C PHE A 115 7.58 -13.47 1.32
N ASP A 116 6.67 -13.18 2.25
CA ASP A 116 6.21 -14.12 3.29
C ASP A 116 4.69 -14.39 3.27
N GLY A 117 3.97 -13.95 2.22
CA GLY A 117 2.51 -14.13 2.11
C GLY A 117 1.69 -13.18 3.02
N GLU A 118 2.30 -12.10 3.47
CA GLU A 118 1.73 -11.16 4.44
C GLU A 118 1.10 -9.90 3.80
N ALA A 119 1.19 -9.74 2.48
CA ALA A 119 0.73 -8.53 1.81
C ALA A 119 -0.72 -8.16 2.16
N ALA A 120 -1.62 -9.13 2.22
CA ALA A 120 -3.03 -8.89 2.59
C ALA A 120 -3.16 -8.35 4.03
N SER A 121 -2.48 -8.96 4.99
CA SER A 121 -2.45 -8.52 6.39
C SER A 121 -1.91 -7.10 6.52
N ARG A 122 -0.83 -6.79 5.78
CA ARG A 122 -0.25 -5.45 5.71
C ARG A 122 -1.22 -4.43 5.13
N GLY A 123 -1.95 -4.80 4.08
CA GLY A 123 -2.98 -3.96 3.47
C GLY A 123 -4.10 -3.61 4.43
N TYR A 124 -4.62 -4.57 5.20
CA TYR A 124 -5.65 -4.31 6.21
C TYR A 124 -5.14 -3.43 7.36
N LEU A 125 -3.92 -3.68 7.83
CA LEU A 125 -3.28 -2.84 8.85
C LEU A 125 -3.11 -1.41 8.36
N LEU A 126 -2.61 -1.23 7.12
CA LEU A 126 -2.43 0.08 6.53
C LEU A 126 -3.74 0.86 6.41
N LEU A 127 -4.83 0.20 6.02
CA LEU A 127 -6.16 0.81 5.96
C LEU A 127 -6.65 1.26 7.35
N ALA A 128 -6.45 0.43 8.38
CA ALA A 128 -6.80 0.80 9.74
C ALA A 128 -5.99 2.02 10.23
N LEU A 129 -4.68 2.00 10.01
CA LEU A 129 -3.77 3.09 10.38
C LEU A 129 -4.13 4.39 9.65
N ALA A 130 -4.43 4.34 8.35
CA ALA A 130 -4.84 5.52 7.59
C ALA A 130 -6.07 6.20 8.21
N ARG A 131 -7.08 5.41 8.60
CA ARG A 131 -8.29 5.93 9.27
C ARG A 131 -8.00 6.55 10.63
N TYR A 132 -7.06 6.01 11.38
CA TYR A 132 -6.65 6.59 12.66
C TYR A 132 -5.88 7.89 12.48
N VAL A 133 -4.91 7.91 11.57
CA VAL A 133 -4.15 9.11 11.23
C VAL A 133 -5.10 10.23 10.79
N ASP A 134 -6.09 9.91 9.96
CA ASP A 134 -7.13 10.84 9.51
C ASP A 134 -8.00 11.36 10.64
N ARG A 135 -8.31 10.52 11.62
CA ARG A 135 -9.09 10.92 12.79
C ARG A 135 -8.29 11.84 13.71
N TYR A 136 -7.00 11.56 13.91
CA TYR A 136 -6.14 12.26 14.85
C TYR A 136 -5.45 13.51 14.26
N HIS A 137 -5.47 13.70 12.93
CA HIS A 137 -4.96 14.93 12.30
C HIS A 137 -5.72 16.22 12.71
N TRP A 138 -6.85 16.09 13.41
CA TRP A 138 -7.62 17.20 13.97
C TRP A 138 -7.80 16.95 15.47
N PRO A 139 -7.28 17.80 16.38
CA PRO A 139 -6.83 19.20 16.20
C PRO A 139 -5.29 19.38 16.14
N ARG A 140 -4.50 18.33 15.91
CA ARG A 140 -3.03 18.43 15.91
C ARG A 140 -2.51 18.73 14.50
N ASP A 141 -1.93 19.91 14.31
CA ASP A 141 -1.49 20.51 13.02
C ASP A 141 -0.41 19.71 12.23
N SER A 142 -0.12 18.44 12.55
CA SER A 142 0.78 17.61 11.74
C SER A 142 0.57 16.10 11.88
N LEU A 143 0.84 15.37 10.79
CA LEU A 143 0.85 13.89 10.76
C LEU A 143 1.84 13.27 11.77
N GLY A 144 2.92 13.97 12.08
CA GLY A 144 3.92 13.52 13.05
C GLY A 144 3.36 13.48 14.48
N ALA A 145 2.55 14.49 14.85
CA ALA A 145 1.94 14.56 16.18
C ALA A 145 0.83 13.52 16.41
N SER A 146 0.25 12.98 15.34
CA SER A 146 -0.71 11.86 15.40
C SER A 146 -0.02 10.52 15.65
N ARG A 147 1.28 10.39 15.33
CA ARG A 147 2.01 9.11 15.39
C ARG A 147 2.02 8.51 16.79
N GLU A 148 2.33 9.31 17.81
CA GLU A 148 2.41 8.83 19.21
C GLU A 148 1.06 8.32 19.72
N ASP A 149 -0.05 8.99 19.36
CA ASP A 149 -1.39 8.56 19.76
C ASP A 149 -1.80 7.27 19.01
N VAL A 150 -1.46 7.17 17.73
CA VAL A 150 -1.68 5.95 16.93
C VAL A 150 -0.88 4.78 17.49
N GLU A 151 0.40 4.98 17.81
CA GLU A 151 1.26 3.94 18.41
C GLU A 151 0.67 3.46 19.75
N ARG A 152 0.25 4.38 20.62
CA ARG A 152 -0.38 4.05 21.90
C ARG A 152 -1.65 3.21 21.73
N ASP A 153 -2.51 3.57 20.77
CA ASP A 153 -3.75 2.82 20.51
C ASP A 153 -3.46 1.44 19.90
N VAL A 154 -2.46 1.35 19.00
CA VAL A 154 -2.02 0.08 18.42
C VAL A 154 -1.52 -0.86 19.50
N ASP A 155 -0.65 -0.39 20.40
CA ASP A 155 -0.12 -1.19 21.51
C ASP A 155 -1.25 -1.69 22.41
N ARG A 156 -2.18 -0.79 22.78
CA ARG A 156 -3.36 -1.16 23.57
C ARG A 156 -4.22 -2.23 22.89
N CYS A 157 -4.44 -2.11 21.58
CA CYS A 157 -5.21 -3.11 20.81
C CYS A 157 -4.48 -4.45 20.75
N MET A 158 -3.16 -4.43 20.60
CA MET A 158 -2.33 -5.63 20.59
C MET A 158 -2.36 -6.35 21.94
N ASP A 159 -2.23 -5.62 23.05
CA ASP A 159 -2.34 -6.18 24.41
C ASP A 159 -3.71 -6.84 24.63
N LEU A 160 -4.79 -6.16 24.26
CA LEU A 160 -6.15 -6.70 24.37
C LEU A 160 -6.34 -7.95 23.50
N LEU A 161 -5.81 -7.94 22.27
CA LEU A 161 -5.89 -9.08 21.36
C LEU A 161 -5.11 -10.29 21.88
N ILE A 162 -3.89 -10.08 22.37
CA ILE A 162 -3.06 -11.13 22.97
C ILE A 162 -3.74 -11.68 24.22
N ASN A 163 -4.27 -10.81 25.09
CA ASN A 163 -4.99 -11.23 26.28
C ASN A 163 -6.22 -12.10 25.93
N ALA A 164 -7.04 -11.62 24.97
CA ALA A 164 -8.24 -12.33 24.53
C ALA A 164 -7.92 -13.68 23.88
N ARG A 165 -6.83 -13.78 23.11
CA ARG A 165 -6.44 -15.02 22.42
C ARG A 165 -5.64 -16.00 23.27
N SER A 166 -4.85 -15.51 24.23
CA SER A 166 -4.03 -16.36 25.11
C SER A 166 -4.87 -17.18 26.10
N ARG A 167 -6.03 -16.65 26.51
CA ARG A 167 -6.92 -17.33 27.48
C ARG A 167 -8.02 -18.16 26.83
N GLY A 168 -8.22 -18.02 25.51
CA GLY A 168 -9.36 -18.58 24.80
C GLY A 168 -10.71 -18.12 25.35
N PRO A 169 -11.82 -18.34 24.63
CA PRO A 169 -13.14 -18.18 25.23
C PRO A 169 -13.34 -19.29 26.28
N SER A 170 -13.17 -18.98 27.57
CA SER A 170 -13.60 -19.87 28.65
C SER A 170 -15.12 -19.79 28.77
N PHE A 171 -15.83 -20.69 28.10
CA PHE A 171 -17.23 -20.92 28.47
C PHE A 171 -17.26 -21.53 29.87
N PRO A 172 -18.10 -21.04 30.79
CA PRO A 172 -18.31 -21.74 32.05
C PRO A 172 -18.81 -23.13 31.71
N SER A 173 -18.00 -24.17 31.99
CA SER A 173 -18.54 -25.52 32.03
C SER A 173 -19.60 -25.50 33.12
N ARG A 174 -20.87 -25.74 32.74
CA ARG A 174 -21.89 -26.10 33.73
C ARG A 174 -21.29 -27.30 34.47
N ARG A 175 -20.96 -27.14 35.74
CA ARG A 175 -20.94 -28.27 36.67
C ARG A 175 -22.34 -28.86 36.57
N THR A 176 -22.47 -29.98 35.88
CA THR A 176 -23.61 -30.87 36.07
C THR A 176 -23.49 -31.37 37.51
N GLU A 177 -24.22 -30.73 38.41
CA GLU A 177 -24.76 -31.37 39.61
C GLU A 177 -25.64 -32.54 39.12
N ALA A 178 -25.01 -33.68 38.86
CA ALA A 178 -25.67 -34.94 38.52
C ALA A 178 -24.78 -36.15 38.90
N ASP A 179 -23.91 -35.98 39.90
CA ASP A 179 -23.14 -37.05 40.55
C ASP A 179 -23.28 -36.93 42.10
N GLU A 180 -24.43 -36.45 42.57
CA GLU A 180 -24.89 -36.63 43.95
C GLU A 180 -26.36 -37.06 43.89
N ASP A 181 -26.56 -38.36 43.67
CA ASP A 181 -27.45 -39.26 44.44
C ASP A 181 -27.70 -40.59 43.71
#